data_AF-A0A4W4FBP4-F1
#
_entry.id   AF-A0A4W4FBP4-F1
#
_cell.length_a   1.000
_cell.length_b   1.000
_cell.length_c   1.000
_cell.angle_alpha   90.00
_cell.angle_beta   90.00
_cell.angle_gamma   90.00
#
_symmetry.space_group_name_H-M   'P 1'
#
loop_
_entity.id
_entity.type
_entity.pdbx_description
1 polymer ?
#
loop_
_entity_poly.entity_id
_entity_poly.type
_entity_poly.pdbx_seq_one_letter_code
_entity_poly.pdbx_strand_id
1 'polypeptide(L)'
;MSGQTLTDRIAAAQYGLTGSEVARAVCKATTHEVMAPKKKHLEYLIQATQESNVNIPQMADTLFERAGNASWIVVFKALVTTHHLMVHGNERFIQFLASRNTLFNLSNFLDKTGSHGYDMSTFIRRYSRYLNEKAFAYRQMAFDFGRVKKGADGVMRTMTTDKLLKAMPTLQSQIDALLEFDVHPNDLVNGVINAAFLLMFKDLIKLYACYNDGIINLLGKAV
;
A
#
# COMPACT_ATOMS: atom_id res chain seq x y z
N MET A 1 -15.16 -12.83 -22.62
CA MET A 1 -15.59 -11.42 -22.78
C MET A 1 -14.89 -10.58 -21.71
N SER A 2 -14.30 -9.43 -22.05
CA SER A 2 -13.60 -8.61 -21.05
C SER A 2 -14.60 -8.00 -20.06
N GLY A 3 -14.48 -8.30 -18.76
CA GLY A 3 -15.32 -7.75 -17.69
C GLY A 3 -15.09 -6.25 -17.40
N GLN A 4 -14.62 -5.48 -18.38
CA GLN A 4 -14.37 -4.04 -18.25
C GLN A 4 -15.61 -3.24 -18.68
N THR A 5 -16.03 -2.33 -17.81
CA THR A 5 -17.18 -1.44 -18.04
C THR A 5 -16.86 -0.40 -19.12
N LEU A 6 -17.90 0.27 -19.65
CA LEU A 6 -17.71 1.40 -20.57
C LEU A 6 -16.90 2.52 -19.90
N THR A 7 -17.19 2.82 -18.63
CA THR A 7 -16.45 3.81 -17.82
C THR A 7 -14.95 3.46 -17.71
N ASP A 8 -14.63 2.17 -17.51
CA ASP A 8 -13.23 1.71 -17.47
C ASP A 8 -12.50 1.94 -18.80
N ARG A 9 -13.19 1.68 -19.91
CA ARG A 9 -12.63 1.87 -21.26
C ARG A 9 -12.40 3.34 -21.58
N ILE A 10 -13.35 4.21 -21.21
CA ILE A 10 -13.24 5.66 -21.40
C ILE A 10 -12.07 6.22 -20.59
N ALA A 11 -11.97 5.88 -19.30
CA ALA A 11 -10.86 6.33 -18.45
C ALA A 11 -9.50 5.90 -19.01
N ALA A 12 -9.37 4.62 -19.44
CA ALA A 12 -8.13 4.13 -20.03
C ALA A 12 -7.83 4.75 -21.42
N ALA A 13 -8.85 5.10 -22.20
CA ALA A 13 -8.69 5.73 -23.51
C ALA A 13 -8.23 7.18 -23.40
N GLN A 14 -8.73 7.93 -22.40
CA GLN A 14 -8.32 9.31 -22.15
C GLN A 14 -6.80 9.43 -21.99
N TYR A 15 -6.17 8.55 -21.21
CA TYR A 15 -4.71 8.55 -21.06
C TYR A 15 -3.95 8.00 -22.26
N GLY A 16 -4.60 7.22 -23.12
CA GLY A 16 -4.06 6.87 -24.43
C GLY A 16 -3.94 8.09 -25.34
N LEU A 17 -4.89 9.02 -25.27
CA LEU A 17 -4.85 10.28 -26.02
C LEU A 17 -3.81 11.26 -25.45
N THR A 18 -3.58 11.28 -24.14
CA THR A 18 -2.53 12.09 -23.51
C THR A 18 -1.15 11.41 -23.54
N GLY A 19 -1.02 10.20 -24.10
CA GLY A 19 0.23 9.46 -24.26
C GLY A 19 0.83 8.85 -22.98
N SER A 20 0.11 8.82 -21.86
CA SER A 20 0.63 8.26 -20.60
C SER A 20 0.25 6.79 -20.44
N GLU A 21 1.11 5.88 -20.90
CA GLU A 21 0.91 4.43 -20.74
C GLU A 21 0.90 3.99 -19.26
N VAL A 22 1.61 4.71 -18.38
CA VAL A 22 1.57 4.48 -16.93
C VAL A 22 0.18 4.77 -16.36
N ALA A 23 -0.39 5.94 -16.64
CA ALA A 23 -1.73 6.30 -16.15
C ALA A 23 -2.81 5.36 -16.70
N ARG A 24 -2.67 4.95 -17.96
CA ARG A 24 -3.51 3.92 -18.58
C ARG A 24 -3.39 2.56 -17.85
N ALA A 25 -2.19 2.15 -17.48
CA ALA A 25 -1.98 0.91 -16.73
C ALA A 25 -2.60 0.99 -15.32
N VAL A 26 -2.52 2.14 -14.64
CA VAL A 26 -3.21 2.39 -13.37
C VAL A 26 -4.73 2.22 -13.53
N CYS A 27 -5.34 2.79 -14.57
CA CYS A 27 -6.77 2.60 -14.85
C CYS A 27 -7.13 1.13 -15.09
N LYS A 28 -6.29 0.39 -15.82
CA LYS A 28 -6.49 -1.04 -16.07
C LYS A 28 -6.28 -1.92 -14.82
N ALA A 29 -5.47 -1.48 -13.86
CA ALA A 29 -5.31 -2.13 -12.56
C ALA A 29 -6.50 -1.86 -11.62
N THR A 30 -7.21 -0.74 -11.82
CA THR A 30 -8.27 -0.21 -10.94
C THR A 30 -9.64 -0.15 -11.62
N THR A 31 -9.97 -1.18 -12.40
CA THR A 31 -11.28 -1.32 -13.06
C THR A 31 -12.40 -1.62 -12.06
N HIS A 32 -13.66 -1.53 -12.50
CA HIS A 32 -14.83 -1.89 -11.68
C HIS A 32 -15.07 -3.42 -11.56
N GLU A 33 -14.17 -4.24 -12.10
CA GLU A 33 -14.26 -5.70 -11.98
C GLU A 33 -13.91 -6.13 -10.55
N VAL A 34 -14.83 -6.87 -9.90
CA VAL A 34 -14.72 -7.37 -8.51
C VAL A 34 -13.73 -8.54 -8.44
N MET A 35 -12.46 -8.22 -8.69
CA MET A 35 -11.34 -9.13 -8.61
C MET A 35 -10.08 -8.35 -8.25
N ALA A 36 -9.05 -9.05 -7.78
CA ALA A 36 -7.74 -8.48 -7.53
C ALA A 36 -7.21 -7.70 -8.76
N PRO A 37 -6.44 -6.62 -8.58
CA PRO A 37 -5.73 -5.99 -9.70
C PRO A 37 -4.94 -7.03 -10.50
N LYS A 38 -5.16 -7.06 -11.82
CA LYS A 38 -4.60 -8.12 -12.66
C LYS A 38 -3.08 -8.07 -12.64
N LYS A 39 -2.45 -9.22 -12.42
CA LYS A 39 -0.99 -9.39 -12.27
C LYS A 39 -0.19 -8.66 -13.35
N LYS A 40 -0.57 -8.81 -14.62
CA LYS A 40 0.10 -8.15 -15.76
C LYS A 40 0.17 -6.62 -15.65
N HIS A 41 -0.82 -5.97 -15.04
CA HIS A 41 -0.82 -4.51 -14.86
C HIS A 41 0.03 -4.11 -13.66
N LEU A 42 0.01 -4.90 -12.58
CA LEU A 42 0.90 -4.71 -11.44
C LEU A 42 2.38 -4.88 -11.84
N GLU A 43 2.71 -5.94 -12.59
CA GLU A 43 4.08 -6.20 -13.07
C GLU A 43 4.58 -5.07 -13.97
N TYR A 44 3.74 -4.57 -14.88
CA TYR A 44 4.08 -3.42 -15.71
C TYR A 44 4.37 -2.17 -14.85
N LEU A 45 3.50 -1.86 -13.88
CA LEU A 45 3.70 -0.68 -13.01
C LEU A 45 4.95 -0.83 -12.13
N ILE A 46 5.21 -2.02 -11.59
CA ILE A 46 6.43 -2.31 -10.84
C ILE A 46 7.67 -2.09 -11.73
N GLN A 47 7.67 -2.61 -12.95
CA GLN A 47 8.77 -2.40 -13.89
C GLN A 47 8.95 -0.91 -14.21
N ALA A 48 7.86 -0.19 -14.45
CA ALA A 48 7.91 1.25 -14.72
C ALA A 48 8.58 2.04 -13.57
N THR A 49 8.41 1.62 -12.30
CA THR A 49 9.11 2.29 -11.18
C THR A 49 10.64 2.13 -11.22
N GLN A 50 11.16 1.12 -11.94
CA GLN A 50 12.60 0.90 -12.10
C GLN A 50 13.21 1.80 -13.17
N GLU A 51 12.41 2.28 -14.12
CA GLU A 51 12.89 3.12 -15.21
C GLU A 51 13.17 4.55 -14.73
N SER A 52 14.25 5.16 -15.21
CA SER A 52 14.70 6.48 -14.74
C SER A 52 13.86 7.64 -15.29
N ASN A 53 13.30 7.46 -16.49
CA ASN A 53 12.48 8.42 -17.23
C ASN A 53 10.99 8.40 -16.84
N VAL A 54 10.55 7.43 -16.03
CA VAL A 54 9.15 7.35 -15.59
C VAL A 54 8.85 8.40 -14.51
N ASN A 55 7.77 9.15 -14.71
CA ASN A 55 7.30 10.17 -13.78
C ASN A 55 6.56 9.53 -12.59
N ILE A 56 7.28 9.28 -11.49
CA ILE A 56 6.73 8.74 -10.24
C ILE A 56 5.62 9.63 -9.64
N PRO A 57 5.77 10.98 -9.57
CA PRO A 57 4.68 11.86 -9.15
C PRO A 57 3.39 11.62 -9.92
N GLN A 58 3.43 11.60 -11.26
CA GLN A 58 2.25 11.37 -12.10
C GLN A 58 1.62 9.99 -11.84
N MET A 59 2.44 8.95 -11.66
CA MET A 59 1.95 7.61 -11.32
C MET A 59 1.18 7.62 -9.99
N ALA A 60 1.73 8.26 -8.97
CA ALA A 60 1.11 8.37 -7.65
C ALA A 60 -0.15 9.25 -7.69
N ASP A 61 -0.12 10.39 -8.39
CA ASP A 61 -1.27 11.27 -8.56
C ASP A 61 -2.42 10.56 -9.27
N THR A 62 -2.14 9.76 -10.30
CA THR A 62 -3.16 8.93 -10.94
C THR A 62 -3.77 7.95 -9.94
N LEU A 63 -2.97 7.29 -9.08
CA LEU A 63 -3.51 6.41 -8.04
C LEU A 63 -4.37 7.16 -7.01
N PHE A 64 -4.00 8.38 -6.64
CA PHE A 64 -4.82 9.22 -5.76
C PHE A 64 -6.14 9.63 -6.41
N GLU A 65 -6.13 9.98 -7.71
CA GLU A 65 -7.35 10.23 -8.49
C GLU A 65 -8.27 9.00 -8.48
N ARG A 66 -7.72 7.79 -8.66
CA ARG A 66 -8.50 6.54 -8.57
C ARG A 66 -9.03 6.30 -7.15
N ALA A 67 -8.25 6.62 -6.12
CA ALA A 67 -8.69 6.53 -4.73
C ALA A 67 -9.79 7.55 -4.37
N GLY A 68 -9.99 8.60 -5.16
CA GLY A 68 -11.10 9.55 -5.04
C GLY A 68 -12.41 9.12 -5.72
N ASN A 69 -12.47 7.91 -6.28
CA ASN A 69 -13.67 7.40 -6.94
C ASN A 69 -14.79 7.07 -5.93
N ALA A 70 -16.06 7.10 -6.37
CA ALA A 70 -17.19 6.73 -5.52
C ALA A 70 -17.32 5.22 -5.28
N SER A 71 -16.82 4.40 -6.20
CA SER A 71 -16.92 2.93 -6.13
C SER A 71 -15.87 2.35 -5.20
N TRP A 72 -16.31 1.58 -4.20
CA TRP A 72 -15.42 0.84 -3.28
C TRP A 72 -14.43 -0.05 -4.05
N ILE A 73 -14.84 -0.61 -5.20
CA ILE A 73 -14.01 -1.53 -6.00
C ILE A 73 -12.79 -0.77 -6.55
N VAL A 74 -13.02 0.41 -7.12
CA VAL A 74 -11.96 1.24 -7.72
C VAL A 74 -11.03 1.76 -6.64
N VAL A 75 -11.60 2.30 -5.55
CA VAL A 75 -10.83 2.85 -4.42
C VAL A 75 -9.96 1.78 -3.78
N PHE A 76 -10.53 0.62 -3.45
CA PHE A 76 -9.80 -0.45 -2.78
C PHE A 76 -8.70 -1.02 -3.70
N LYS A 77 -8.97 -1.19 -5.00
CA LYS A 77 -7.95 -1.61 -5.96
C LYS A 77 -6.84 -0.57 -6.13
N ALA A 78 -7.14 0.72 -6.06
CA ALA A 78 -6.12 1.77 -6.06
C ALA A 78 -5.19 1.62 -4.86
N LEU A 79 -5.74 1.44 -3.65
CA LEU A 79 -4.95 1.18 -2.43
C LEU A 79 -4.11 -0.10 -2.54
N VAL A 80 -4.69 -1.20 -3.05
CA VAL A 80 -3.96 -2.47 -3.26
C VAL A 80 -2.83 -2.29 -4.26
N THR A 81 -3.05 -1.59 -5.37
CA THR A 81 -2.00 -1.27 -6.35
C THR A 81 -0.92 -0.39 -5.74
N THR A 82 -1.26 0.64 -4.97
CA THR A 82 -0.27 1.47 -4.25
C THR A 82 0.57 0.62 -3.30
N HIS A 83 -0.07 -0.26 -2.50
CA HIS A 83 0.65 -1.13 -1.58
C HIS A 83 1.61 -2.08 -2.31
N HIS A 84 1.19 -2.65 -3.44
CA HIS A 84 2.08 -3.45 -4.30
C HIS A 84 3.33 -2.66 -4.74
N LEU A 85 3.16 -1.40 -5.15
CA LEU A 85 4.29 -0.56 -5.57
C LEU A 85 5.19 -0.19 -4.39
N MET A 86 4.62 0.06 -3.21
CA MET A 86 5.39 0.29 -1.98
C MET A 86 6.24 -0.93 -1.58
N VAL A 87 5.76 -2.15 -1.82
CA VAL A 87 6.44 -3.40 -1.39
C VAL A 87 7.38 -3.97 -2.45
N HIS A 88 7.01 -3.88 -3.73
CA HIS A 88 7.72 -4.55 -4.83
C HIS A 88 8.33 -3.59 -5.85
N GLY A 89 7.91 -2.32 -5.87
CA GLY A 89 8.47 -1.30 -6.74
C GLY A 89 9.82 -0.79 -6.24
N ASN A 90 10.44 0.06 -7.06
CA ASN A 90 11.63 0.81 -6.70
C ASN A 90 11.35 1.73 -5.51
N GLU A 91 12.32 1.92 -4.62
CA GLU A 91 12.15 2.73 -3.40
C GLU A 91 11.78 4.19 -3.69
N ARG A 92 12.12 4.71 -4.88
CA ARG A 92 11.70 6.05 -5.32
C ARG A 92 10.18 6.27 -5.21
N PHE A 93 9.38 5.22 -5.37
CA PHE A 93 7.92 5.32 -5.21
C PHE A 93 7.52 5.61 -3.76
N ILE A 94 7.95 4.79 -2.79
CA ILE A 94 7.61 5.01 -1.38
C ILE A 94 8.30 6.26 -0.82
N GLN A 95 9.50 6.61 -1.30
CA GLN A 95 10.18 7.88 -0.97
C GLN A 95 9.35 9.09 -1.39
N PHE A 96 8.76 9.05 -2.60
CA PHE A 96 7.85 10.10 -3.05
C PHE A 96 6.59 10.18 -2.18
N LEU A 97 5.95 9.04 -1.84
CA LEU A 97 4.81 9.07 -0.92
C LEU A 97 5.20 9.64 0.45
N ALA A 98 6.34 9.21 0.97
CA ALA A 98 6.89 9.66 2.23
C ALA A 98 7.31 11.14 2.19
N SER A 99 7.43 11.82 1.05
CA SER A 99 7.69 13.26 1.00
C SER A 99 6.42 14.12 1.02
N ARG A 100 5.23 13.54 0.83
CA ARG A 100 3.96 14.28 0.77
C ARG A 100 3.31 14.51 2.13
N ASN A 101 2.87 15.73 2.42
CA ASN A 101 2.16 16.02 3.67
C ASN A 101 0.84 15.24 3.83
N THR A 102 0.17 14.97 2.70
CA THR A 102 -1.08 14.20 2.66
C THR A 102 -1.03 13.12 1.57
N LEU A 103 -1.59 11.96 1.90
CA LEU A 103 -1.71 10.80 1.01
C LEU A 103 -3.19 10.47 0.78
N PHE A 104 -3.74 9.49 1.48
CA PHE A 104 -5.15 9.12 1.36
C PHE A 104 -6.00 9.79 2.45
N ASN A 105 -7.01 10.56 2.06
CA ASN A 105 -8.01 11.12 2.97
C ASN A 105 -9.33 10.36 2.86
N LEU A 106 -9.35 9.12 3.35
CA LEU A 106 -10.48 8.20 3.19
C LEU A 106 -11.18 7.88 4.52
N SER A 107 -10.90 8.59 5.62
CA SER A 107 -11.47 8.32 6.95
C SER A 107 -13.00 8.30 6.99
N ASN A 108 -13.65 9.05 6.09
CA ASN A 108 -15.09 9.13 5.93
C ASN A 108 -15.61 8.46 4.65
N PHE A 109 -14.78 7.67 3.97
CA PHE A 109 -15.20 6.97 2.75
C PHE A 109 -16.38 6.04 3.04
N LEU A 110 -17.41 6.14 2.19
CA LEU A 110 -18.62 5.33 2.29
C LEU A 110 -19.25 5.15 0.91
N ASP A 111 -19.27 3.90 0.45
CA ASP A 111 -20.04 3.45 -0.70
C ASP A 111 -21.30 2.73 -0.21
N LYS A 112 -22.48 3.28 -0.51
CA LYS A 112 -23.78 2.68 -0.13
C LYS A 112 -24.36 1.79 -1.24
N THR A 113 -23.60 1.51 -2.29
CA THR A 113 -24.07 0.73 -3.45
C THR A 113 -23.78 -0.76 -3.29
N GLY A 114 -24.68 -1.58 -3.84
CA GLY A 114 -24.55 -3.04 -3.84
C GLY A 114 -24.60 -3.68 -2.45
N SER A 115 -24.42 -5.00 -2.40
CA SER A 115 -24.44 -5.78 -1.15
C SER A 115 -23.17 -5.63 -0.31
N HIS A 116 -22.05 -5.23 -0.91
CA HIS A 116 -20.74 -5.20 -0.24
C HIS A 116 -20.19 -3.79 0.00
N GLY A 117 -20.81 -2.73 -0.54
CA GLY A 117 -20.24 -1.37 -0.47
C GLY A 117 -20.01 -0.89 0.96
N TYR A 118 -20.99 -1.13 1.84
CA TYR A 118 -20.92 -0.69 3.24
C TYR A 118 -19.77 -1.37 3.99
N ASP A 119 -19.69 -2.70 3.91
CA ASP A 119 -18.65 -3.49 4.60
C ASP A 119 -17.26 -3.17 4.06
N MET A 120 -17.11 -3.12 2.73
CA MET A 120 -15.83 -2.80 2.09
C MET A 120 -15.35 -1.39 2.40
N SER A 121 -16.27 -0.44 2.64
CA SER A 121 -15.91 0.92 3.06
C SER A 121 -15.20 0.96 4.42
N THR A 122 -15.56 0.06 5.34
CA THR A 122 -14.86 -0.10 6.62
C THR A 122 -13.42 -0.58 6.42
N PHE A 123 -13.22 -1.60 5.59
CA PHE A 123 -11.88 -2.10 5.28
C PHE A 123 -11.03 -1.09 4.50
N ILE A 124 -11.62 -0.32 3.59
CA ILE A 124 -10.93 0.78 2.87
C ILE A 124 -10.40 1.83 3.85
N ARG A 125 -11.20 2.24 4.83
CA ARG A 125 -10.80 3.20 5.88
C ARG A 125 -9.58 2.69 6.64
N ARG A 126 -9.66 1.47 7.18
CA ARG A 126 -8.58 0.83 7.95
C ARG A 126 -7.32 0.61 7.11
N TYR A 127 -7.47 0.11 5.88
CA TYR A 127 -6.34 -0.17 5.00
C TYR A 127 -5.65 1.11 4.52
N SER A 128 -6.40 2.17 4.20
CA SER A 128 -5.81 3.47 3.85
C SER A 128 -5.02 4.09 5.01
N ARG A 129 -5.50 3.94 6.25
CA ARG A 129 -4.77 4.34 7.46
C ARG A 129 -3.43 3.60 7.56
N TYR A 130 -3.41 2.29 7.35
CA TYR A 130 -2.17 1.52 7.33
C TYR A 130 -1.19 2.02 6.26
N LEU A 131 -1.63 2.30 5.03
CA LEU A 131 -0.74 2.79 3.98
C LEU A 131 -0.17 4.18 4.28
N ASN A 132 -0.98 5.06 4.89
CA ASN A 132 -0.50 6.35 5.38
C ASN A 132 0.57 6.17 6.48
N GLU A 133 0.32 5.26 7.43
CA GLU A 133 1.26 4.96 8.52
C GLU A 133 2.56 4.34 8.00
N LYS A 134 2.49 3.43 7.01
CA LYS A 134 3.67 2.85 6.36
C LYS A 134 4.54 3.91 5.69
N ALA A 135 3.94 4.88 5.00
CA ALA A 135 4.68 5.99 4.40
C ALA A 135 5.23 6.97 5.46
N PHE A 136 4.50 7.20 6.54
CA PHE A 136 4.96 8.00 7.67
C PHE A 136 6.16 7.35 8.38
N ALA A 137 6.09 6.04 8.66
CA ALA A 137 7.21 5.29 9.22
C ALA A 137 8.46 5.38 8.33
N TYR A 138 8.29 5.28 7.01
CA TYR A 138 9.38 5.50 6.06
C TYR A 138 9.96 6.92 6.18
N ARG A 139 9.13 7.96 6.27
CA ARG A 139 9.58 9.36 6.46
C ARG A 139 10.43 9.51 7.72
N GLN A 140 9.99 8.93 8.84
CA GLN A 140 10.69 9.06 10.13
C GLN A 140 12.04 8.33 10.13
N MET A 141 12.10 7.18 9.46
CA MET A 141 13.24 6.28 9.56
C MET A 141 14.20 6.36 8.37
N ALA A 142 13.77 6.94 7.25
CA ALA A 142 14.46 6.93 5.96
C ALA A 142 14.74 5.52 5.40
N PHE A 143 14.04 4.49 5.88
CA PHE A 143 14.06 3.13 5.35
C PHE A 143 12.71 2.43 5.61
N ASP A 144 12.41 1.36 4.86
CA ASP A 144 11.23 0.52 5.08
C ASP A 144 11.57 -0.66 6.02
N PHE A 145 10.95 -0.71 7.20
CA PHE A 145 11.08 -1.84 8.15
C PHE A 145 10.80 -3.21 7.50
N GLY A 146 9.91 -3.28 6.51
CA GLY A 146 9.63 -4.50 5.76
C GLY A 146 10.80 -4.97 4.90
N ARG A 147 11.66 -4.05 4.43
CA ARG A 147 12.74 -4.32 3.47
C ARG A 147 14.13 -4.46 4.09
N VAL A 148 14.34 -3.96 5.32
CA VAL A 148 15.67 -4.06 5.96
C VAL A 148 16.10 -5.50 6.24
N LYS A 149 17.43 -5.70 6.27
CA LYS A 149 18.08 -6.94 6.70
C LYS A 149 17.70 -7.26 8.14
N LYS A 150 17.37 -8.53 8.40
CA LYS A 150 16.94 -9.09 9.69
C LYS A 150 17.99 -10.07 10.22
N GLY A 151 17.89 -10.45 11.49
CA GLY A 151 18.83 -11.36 12.16
C GLY A 151 20.04 -10.64 12.75
N ALA A 152 21.06 -11.39 13.19
CA ALA A 152 22.16 -10.88 14.01
C ALA A 152 22.84 -9.61 13.47
N ASP A 153 23.11 -9.56 12.16
CA ASP A 153 23.69 -8.40 11.47
C ASP A 153 22.63 -7.48 10.82
N GLY A 154 21.38 -7.59 11.27
CA GLY A 154 20.25 -6.84 10.77
C GLY A 154 20.26 -5.39 11.27
N VAL A 155 19.54 -4.53 10.55
CA VAL A 155 19.48 -3.09 10.87
C VAL A 155 19.00 -2.87 12.30
N MET A 156 17.92 -3.55 12.71
CA MET A 156 17.37 -3.40 14.06
C MET A 156 18.25 -4.03 15.14
N ARG A 157 18.97 -5.12 14.84
CA ARG A 157 19.87 -5.79 15.80
C ARG A 157 21.15 -5.02 16.11
N THR A 158 21.59 -4.19 15.16
CA THR A 158 22.88 -3.46 15.25
C THR A 158 22.69 -1.95 15.48
N MET A 159 21.45 -1.45 15.44
CA MET A 159 21.13 -0.04 15.65
C MET A 159 21.64 0.48 17.01
N THR A 160 22.12 1.72 17.06
CA THR A 160 22.48 2.39 18.32
C THR A 160 21.26 2.63 19.20
N THR A 161 21.45 2.69 20.51
CA THR A 161 20.34 2.80 21.48
C THR A 161 19.47 4.04 21.22
N ASP A 162 20.08 5.20 20.98
CA ASP A 162 19.34 6.45 20.74
C ASP A 162 18.45 6.40 19.51
N LYS A 163 18.92 5.76 18.43
CA LYS A 163 18.13 5.59 17.21
C LYS A 163 17.04 4.52 17.41
N LEU A 164 17.36 3.45 18.12
CA LEU A 164 16.45 2.35 18.37
C LEU A 164 15.26 2.77 19.24
N LEU A 165 15.49 3.60 20.27
CA LEU A 165 14.42 4.15 21.10
C LEU A 165 13.43 5.04 20.32
N LYS A 166 13.85 5.60 19.18
CA LYS A 166 12.97 6.33 18.25
C LYS A 166 12.31 5.41 17.22
N ALA A 167 13.04 4.40 16.76
CA ALA A 167 12.56 3.43 15.77
C ALA A 167 11.45 2.54 16.32
N MET A 168 11.57 2.08 17.56
CA MET A 168 10.65 1.10 18.15
C MET A 168 9.20 1.61 18.26
N PRO A 169 8.94 2.83 18.79
CA PRO A 169 7.59 3.38 18.78
C PRO A 169 7.02 3.56 17.36
N THR A 170 7.85 4.00 16.40
CA THR A 170 7.44 4.17 15.00
C THR A 170 7.03 2.84 14.37
N LEU A 171 7.82 1.79 14.59
CA LEU A 171 7.50 0.43 14.12
C LEU A 171 6.24 -0.11 14.80
N GLN A 172 6.08 0.13 16.10
CA GLN A 172 4.90 -0.28 16.84
C GLN A 172 3.63 0.38 16.27
N SER A 173 3.62 1.71 16.08
CA SER A 173 2.48 2.41 15.48
C SER A 173 2.11 1.87 14.10
N GLN A 174 3.11 1.52 13.28
CA GLN A 174 2.88 0.88 11.98
C GLN A 174 2.24 -0.51 12.11
N ILE A 175 2.66 -1.32 13.08
CA ILE A 175 2.06 -2.63 13.36
C ILE A 175 0.64 -2.46 13.91
N ASP A 176 0.40 -1.52 14.81
CA ASP A 176 -0.92 -1.25 15.38
C ASP A 176 -1.92 -0.87 14.27
N ALA A 177 -1.53 0.05 13.38
CA ALA A 177 -2.34 0.41 12.21
C ALA A 177 -2.59 -0.77 11.26
N LEU A 178 -1.65 -1.72 11.18
CA LEU A 178 -1.83 -2.95 10.40
C LEU A 178 -2.88 -3.85 11.04
N LEU A 179 -2.78 -4.08 12.34
CA LEU A 179 -3.67 -4.96 13.10
C LEU A 179 -5.10 -4.41 13.17
N GLU A 180 -5.28 -3.08 13.12
CA GLU A 180 -6.59 -2.44 12.98
C GLU A 180 -7.33 -2.78 11.69
N PHE A 181 -6.70 -3.44 10.70
CA PHE A 181 -7.42 -3.99 9.55
C PHE A 181 -8.51 -4.97 10.01
N ASP A 182 -8.21 -5.76 11.05
CA ASP A 182 -9.18 -6.51 11.86
C ASP A 182 -10.23 -7.21 11.00
N VAL A 183 -9.72 -8.08 10.12
CA VAL A 183 -10.51 -8.88 9.16
C VAL A 183 -10.68 -10.30 9.69
N HIS A 184 -11.86 -10.86 9.53
CA HIS A 184 -12.19 -12.23 9.88
C HIS A 184 -12.43 -13.10 8.64
N PRO A 185 -12.40 -14.44 8.76
CA PRO A 185 -12.60 -15.34 7.63
C PRO A 185 -13.89 -15.07 6.83
N ASN A 186 -14.97 -14.68 7.52
CA ASN A 186 -16.25 -14.37 6.89
C ASN A 186 -16.25 -13.07 6.08
N ASP A 187 -15.27 -12.19 6.27
CA ASP A 187 -15.14 -10.94 5.53
C ASP A 187 -14.39 -11.12 4.19
N LEU A 188 -13.64 -12.21 4.05
CA LEU A 188 -12.78 -12.55 2.89
C LEU A 188 -13.59 -13.10 1.70
N VAL A 189 -14.64 -12.38 1.33
CA VAL A 189 -15.70 -12.83 0.40
C VAL A 189 -15.41 -12.54 -1.08
N ASN A 190 -14.38 -11.76 -1.39
CA ASN A 190 -14.09 -11.36 -2.77
C ASN A 190 -12.60 -11.17 -3.04
N GLY A 191 -12.22 -11.17 -4.33
CA GLY A 191 -10.83 -11.11 -4.74
C GLY A 191 -10.09 -9.80 -4.39
N VAL A 192 -10.81 -8.70 -4.14
CA VAL A 192 -10.19 -7.41 -3.83
C VAL A 192 -9.69 -7.38 -2.38
N ILE A 193 -10.56 -7.72 -1.41
CA ILE A 193 -10.17 -7.79 0.00
C ILE A 193 -9.14 -8.91 0.25
N ASN A 194 -9.26 -10.03 -0.47
CA ASN A 194 -8.28 -11.13 -0.37
C ASN A 194 -6.87 -10.69 -0.81
N ALA A 195 -6.77 -9.84 -1.83
CA ALA A 195 -5.50 -9.28 -2.27
C ALA A 195 -4.91 -8.31 -1.24
N ALA A 196 -5.74 -7.44 -0.65
CA ALA A 196 -5.33 -6.55 0.44
C ALA A 196 -4.82 -7.34 1.65
N PHE A 197 -5.59 -8.33 2.12
CA PHE A 197 -5.24 -9.18 3.24
C PHE A 197 -3.91 -9.90 3.03
N LEU A 198 -3.66 -10.46 1.84
CA LEU A 198 -2.40 -11.15 1.55
C LEU A 198 -1.18 -10.22 1.64
N LEU A 199 -1.31 -8.96 1.22
CA LEU A 199 -0.24 -7.98 1.37
C LEU A 199 -0.05 -7.58 2.84
N MET A 200 -1.13 -7.32 3.58
CA MET A 200 -1.07 -7.03 5.01
C MET A 200 -0.38 -8.15 5.80
N PHE A 201 -0.75 -9.39 5.52
CA PHE A 201 -0.16 -10.57 6.15
C PHE A 201 1.35 -10.67 5.88
N LYS A 202 1.77 -10.44 4.63
CA LYS A 202 3.19 -10.46 4.25
C LYS A 202 3.99 -9.34 4.93
N ASP A 203 3.41 -8.15 5.05
CA ASP A 203 4.03 -7.06 5.78
C ASP A 203 4.11 -7.38 7.27
N LEU A 204 3.04 -7.90 7.88
CA LEU A 204 3.02 -8.26 9.31
C LEU A 204 4.15 -9.22 9.69
N ILE A 205 4.37 -10.29 8.90
CA ILE A 205 5.48 -11.23 9.16
C ILE A 205 6.83 -10.51 9.19
N LYS A 206 7.06 -9.61 8.22
CA LYS A 206 8.33 -8.87 8.12
C LYS A 206 8.49 -7.85 9.24
N LEU A 207 7.42 -7.13 9.57
CA LEU A 207 7.41 -6.13 10.64
C LEU A 207 7.59 -6.80 12.01
N TYR A 208 6.95 -7.93 12.25
CA TYR A 208 7.11 -8.72 13.47
C TYR A 208 8.56 -9.18 13.67
N ALA A 209 9.19 -9.73 12.62
CA ALA A 209 10.61 -10.10 12.67
C ALA A 209 11.51 -8.89 12.97
N CYS A 210 11.21 -7.73 12.36
CA CYS A 210 11.92 -6.48 12.59
C CYS A 210 11.75 -5.97 14.04
N TYR A 211 10.55 -6.09 14.59
CA TYR A 211 10.21 -5.69 15.95
C TYR A 211 10.94 -6.55 16.97
N ASN A 212 10.92 -7.88 16.79
CA ASN A 212 11.67 -8.82 17.63
C ASN A 212 13.17 -8.52 17.64
N ASP A 213 13.75 -8.23 16.47
CA ASP A 213 15.15 -7.83 16.38
C ASP A 213 15.44 -6.57 17.20
N GLY A 214 14.54 -5.59 17.18
CA GLY A 214 14.67 -4.37 17.98
C GLY A 214 14.54 -4.62 19.49
N ILE A 215 13.59 -5.45 19.93
CA ILE A 215 13.44 -5.85 21.33
C ILE A 215 14.69 -6.58 21.84
N ILE A 216 15.23 -7.53 21.08
CA ILE A 216 16.45 -8.26 21.47
C ILE A 216 17.62 -7.29 21.65
N ASN A 217 17.77 -6.30 20.76
CA ASN A 217 18.82 -5.29 20.88
C ASN A 217 18.65 -4.42 22.14
N LEU A 218 17.42 -3.98 22.45
CA LEU A 218 17.15 -3.22 23.68
C LEU A 218 17.51 -4.02 24.94
N LEU A 219 17.06 -5.27 25.02
CA LEU A 219 17.34 -6.13 26.18
C LEU A 219 18.81 -6.50 26.30
N GLY A 220 19.50 -6.74 25.18
CA GLY A 220 20.92 -7.10 25.16
C GLY A 220 21.87 -5.96 25.57
N LYS A 221 21.39 -4.71 25.62
CA LYS A 221 22.16 -3.55 26.10
C LYS A 221 21.78 -3.11 27.52
N ALA A 222 20.73 -3.69 28.09
CA ALA A 222 20.31 -3.42 29.46
C ALA A 222 21.04 -4.31 30.48
N VAL A 223 21.92 -5.21 29.99
CA VAL A 223 22.83 -6.08 30.75
C VAL A 223 24.25 -5.60 30.52
#